data_AF-A0A6B3HEV6-F1
#
_entry.id   AF-A0A6B3HEV6-F1
#
_cell.length_a   1.000
_cell.length_b   1.000
_cell.length_c   1.000
_cell.angle_alpha   90.00
_cell.angle_beta   90.00
_cell.angle_gamma   90.00
#
_symmetry.space_group_name_H-M   'P 1'
#
loop_
_entity.id
_entity.type
_entity.pdbx_description
1 polymer ?
#
loop_
_entity_poly.entity_id
_entity_poly.type
_entity_poly.pdbx_seq_one_letter_code
_entity_poly.pdbx_strand_id
1 'polypeptide(L)' 'AATMRAHSDAPEGATGEVRVHRSVEAGAHVRERGSDVKPGDLALRAGSIVGPPQIGLLAAIGCATVVVRPR' A
#
# COMPACT_ATOMS: atom_id res chain seq x y z
N ALA A 1 -16.96 -4.80 -35.10
CA ALA A 1 -15.90 -4.61 -34.09
C ALA A 1 -16.57 -4.12 -32.82
N ALA A 2 -16.47 -4.86 -31.70
CA ALA A 2 -17.05 -4.44 -30.44
C ALA A 2 -16.13 -3.37 -29.81
N THR A 3 -16.64 -2.15 -29.65
CA THR A 3 -15.93 -1.08 -28.94
C THR A 3 -16.00 -1.36 -27.43
N MET A 4 -14.85 -1.40 -26.75
CA MET A 4 -14.82 -1.46 -25.29
C MET A 4 -15.46 -0.19 -24.73
N ARG A 5 -16.54 -0.35 -23.96
CA ARG A 5 -17.14 0.74 -23.19
C ARG A 5 -16.12 1.22 -22.14
N ALA A 6 -16.08 2.51 -21.86
CA ALA A 6 -15.26 3.03 -20.76
C ALA A 6 -15.67 2.37 -19.43
N HIS A 7 -14.69 2.11 -18.57
CA HIS A 7 -14.93 1.58 -17.23
C HIS A 7 -15.80 2.56 -16.42
N SER A 8 -16.72 2.02 -15.62
CA SER A 8 -17.66 2.77 -14.79
C SER A 8 -17.90 1.99 -13.50
N ASP A 9 -17.93 2.69 -12.37
CA ASP A 9 -18.29 2.13 -11.06
C ASP A 9 -19.82 2.05 -10.86
N ALA A 10 -20.58 2.67 -11.76
CA ALA A 10 -22.03 2.65 -11.76
C ALA A 10 -22.53 1.22 -12.06
N PRO A 11 -23.37 0.61 -11.22
CA PRO A 11 -23.80 -0.79 -11.37
C PRO A 11 -24.72 -0.99 -12.59
N GLU A 12 -25.28 0.09 -13.13
CA GLU A 12 -26.20 0.07 -14.26
C GLU A 12 -25.51 -0.43 -15.53
N GLY A 13 -25.86 -1.65 -15.95
CA GLY A 13 -25.28 -2.31 -17.12
C GLY A 13 -24.21 -3.35 -16.80
N ALA A 14 -23.94 -3.63 -15.52
CA ALA A 14 -23.18 -4.81 -15.13
C ALA A 14 -23.98 -6.09 -15.48
N THR A 15 -23.37 -6.98 -16.26
CA THR A 15 -23.99 -8.26 -16.65
C THR A 15 -23.79 -9.36 -15.60
N GLY A 16 -23.06 -9.07 -14.52
CA GLY A 16 -22.65 -10.06 -13.51
C GLY A 16 -21.49 -10.96 -13.95
N GLU A 17 -20.91 -10.73 -15.13
CA GLU A 17 -19.80 -11.51 -15.67
C GLU A 17 -18.50 -10.70 -15.73
N VAL A 18 -17.38 -11.35 -15.41
CA VAL A 18 -16.03 -10.79 -15.56
C VAL A 18 -15.25 -11.62 -16.56
N ARG A 19 -14.64 -10.98 -17.56
CA ARG A 19 -13.75 -11.63 -18.53
C ARG A 19 -12.32 -11.22 -18.26
N VAL A 20 -11.46 -12.20 -18.02
CA VAL A 20 -10.01 -11.99 -17.85
C VAL A 20 -9.34 -12.26 -19.19
N HIS A 21 -8.79 -11.21 -19.80
CA HIS A 21 -8.26 -11.26 -21.17
C HIS A 21 -6.75 -11.58 -21.25
N ARG A 22 -6.07 -11.70 -20.11
CA ARG A 22 -4.63 -11.94 -20.03
C ARG A 22 -4.30 -12.82 -18.83
N SER A 23 -3.29 -13.67 -18.96
CA SER A 23 -2.73 -14.40 -17.82
C SER A 23 -2.12 -13.43 -16.81
N VAL A 24 -2.01 -13.88 -15.56
CA VAL A 24 -1.35 -13.17 -14.47
C VAL A 24 -0.39 -14.10 -13.76
N GLU A 25 0.72 -13.55 -13.28
CA GLU A 25 1.66 -14.29 -12.46
C GLU A 25 1.11 -14.50 -11.04
N ALA A 26 1.60 -15.55 -10.38
CA ALA A 26 1.30 -15.77 -8.96
C ALA A 26 1.74 -14.55 -8.13
N GLY A 27 0.86 -14.08 -7.24
CA GLY A 27 1.10 -12.89 -6.42
C GLY A 27 0.85 -11.55 -7.11
N ALA A 28 0.45 -11.52 -8.39
CA ALA A 28 0.06 -10.28 -9.04
C ALA A 28 -1.07 -9.58 -8.24
N HIS A 29 -0.87 -8.29 -7.94
CA HIS A 29 -1.80 -7.47 -7.17
C HIS A 29 -2.03 -7.91 -5.71
N VAL A 30 -1.14 -8.75 -5.16
CA VAL A 30 -1.15 -9.14 -3.74
C VAL A 30 -0.07 -8.37 -2.99
N ARG A 31 -0.42 -7.77 -1.84
CA ARG A 31 0.56 -7.24 -0.88
C ARG A 31 0.77 -8.27 0.21
N GLU A 32 1.89 -8.99 0.14
CA GLU A 32 2.22 -10.00 1.13
C GLU A 32 2.53 -9.39 2.50
N ARG A 33 2.42 -10.20 3.56
CA ARG A 33 2.79 -9.79 4.90
C ARG A 33 4.26 -9.34 4.92
N GLY A 34 4.50 -8.12 5.39
CA GLY A 34 5.84 -7.56 5.49
C GLY A 34 6.45 -7.17 4.14
N SER A 35 5.62 -6.89 3.12
CA SER A 35 6.08 -6.37 1.83
C SER A 35 6.81 -5.03 1.94
N ASP A 36 6.41 -4.21 2.92
CA ASP A 36 6.93 -2.86 3.10
C ASP A 36 8.03 -2.82 4.18
N VAL A 37 7.74 -3.40 5.35
CA VAL A 37 8.63 -3.47 6.51
C VAL A 37 8.37 -4.79 7.24
N LYS A 38 9.44 -5.47 7.66
CA LYS A 38 9.37 -6.72 8.43
C LYS A 38 9.66 -6.47 9.91
N PRO A 39 9.15 -7.33 10.81
CA PRO A 39 9.58 -7.31 12.20
C PRO A 39 11.11 -7.44 12.30
N GLY A 40 11.74 -6.53 13.04
CA GLY A 40 13.20 -6.46 13.20
C GLY A 40 13.89 -5.50 12.24
N ASP A 41 13.22 -4.98 11.22
CA ASP A 41 13.79 -3.96 10.35
C ASP A 41 14.00 -2.64 11.10
N LEU A 42 15.10 -1.96 10.79
CA LEU A 42 15.39 -0.64 11.35
C LEU A 42 14.57 0.43 10.62
N ALA A 43 13.50 0.91 11.26
CA ALA A 43 12.62 1.93 10.68
C ALA A 43 13.30 3.30 10.52
N LEU A 44 14.04 3.77 11.53
CA LEU A 44 14.79 5.03 11.51
C LEU A 44 16.13 4.86 12.20
N ARG A 45 17.18 5.53 11.70
CA ARG A 45 18.49 5.56 12.36
C ARG A 45 18.49 6.59 13.48
N ALA A 46 19.27 6.35 14.53
CA ALA A 46 19.53 7.37 15.53
C ALA A 46 20.14 8.62 14.88
N GLY A 47 19.67 9.80 15.29
CA GLY A 47 20.05 11.08 14.69
C GLY A 47 19.20 11.52 13.48
N SER A 48 18.27 10.69 13.00
CA SER A 48 17.30 11.11 11.99
C SER A 48 16.41 12.25 12.52
N ILE A 49 16.26 13.31 11.71
CA ILE A 49 15.31 14.39 11.99
C ILE A 49 13.89 13.85 11.78
N VAL A 50 13.03 14.04 12.78
CA VAL A 50 11.63 13.63 12.71
C VAL A 50 10.82 14.72 12.00
N GLY A 51 10.63 14.55 10.69
CA GLY A 51 9.75 15.36 9.85
C GLY A 51 8.47 14.60 9.44
N PRO A 52 7.64 15.18 8.55
CA PRO A 52 6.37 14.58 8.15
C PRO A 52 6.47 13.13 7.62
N PRO A 53 7.45 12.76 6.77
CA PRO A 53 7.58 11.38 6.31
C PRO A 53 7.91 10.40 7.45
N GLN A 54 8.77 10.79 8.39
CA GLN A 54 9.14 9.96 9.53
C GLN A 54 7.95 9.76 10.46
N ILE A 55 7.14 10.79 10.68
CA ILE A 55 5.91 10.69 11.47
C ILE A 55 4.93 9.71 10.81
N GLY A 56 4.75 9.79 9.49
CA GLY A 56 3.91 8.86 8.74
C GLY A 56 4.38 7.40 8.87
N LEU A 57 5.69 7.17 8.73
CA LEU A 57 6.27 5.83 8.94
C LEU A 57 6.05 5.33 10.37
N LEU A 58 6.36 6.14 11.38
CA LEU A 58 6.19 5.77 12.80
C LEU A 58 4.74 5.44 13.12
N ALA A 59 3.78 6.23 12.61
CA ALA A 59 2.37 5.96 12.76
C ALA A 59 1.95 4.65 12.06
N ALA A 60 2.43 4.42 10.83
CA ALA A 60 2.10 3.22 10.06
C ALA A 60 2.59 1.92 10.73
N ILE A 61 3.70 1.97 11.48
CA ILE A 61 4.20 0.83 12.25
C ILE A 61 3.63 0.75 13.68
N GLY A 62 2.67 1.61 14.04
CA GLY A 62 2.03 1.61 15.36
C GLY A 62 2.87 2.23 16.48
N CYS A 63 3.87 3.06 16.15
CA CYS A 63 4.72 3.74 17.12
C CYS A 63 4.10 5.08 17.55
N ALA A 64 3.42 5.10 18.71
CA ALA A 64 2.73 6.27 19.22
C ALA A 64 3.67 7.33 19.84
N THR A 65 4.80 6.92 20.40
CA THR A 65 5.79 7.80 21.01
C THR A 65 7.19 7.39 20.58
N VAL A 66 8.07 8.38 20.39
CA VAL A 66 9.47 8.14 20.00
C VAL A 66 10.39 8.98 20.87
N VAL A 67 11.53 8.40 21.24
CA VAL A 67 12.57 9.09 21.99
C VAL A 67 13.35 10.01 21.06
N VAL A 68 13.49 11.27 21.44
CA VAL A 68 14.28 12.27 20.72
C VAL A 68 15.30 12.92 21.66
N ARG A 69 16.33 13.56 21.08
CA ARG A 69 17.26 14.36 21.85
C ARG A 69 16.53 15.59 22.42
N PRO A 70 16.66 15.90 23.72
CA PRO A 70 16.20 17.18 24.27
C PRO A 70 16.79 18.36 23.51
N ARG A 71 16.06 19.49 23.53
CA ARG A 71 16.56 20.75 22.98
C ARG A 71 17.78 21.23 23.76
#